data_AF-A0A7J6WB10-F1
#
_entry.id   AF-A0A7J6WB10-F1
#
_cell.length_a   1.000
_cell.length_b   1.000
_cell.length_c   1.000
_cell.angle_alpha   90.00
_cell.angle_beta   90.00
_cell.angle_gamma   90.00
#
_symmetry.space_group_name_H-M   'P 1'
#
loop_
_entity.id
_entity.type
_entity.pdbx_description
1 polymer ?
#
loop_
_entity_poly.entity_id
_entity_poly.type
_entity_poly.pdbx_seq_one_letter_code
_entity_poly.pdbx_strand_id
1 'polypeptide(L)' 'MAFSELLWKLLPYAIIWIIWKHKNEGIFRDKEINLRGGMANEVKGVLWYWCGSWPGRKDYRFKDLLIRWEDLIRRE' A
#
# COMPACT_ATOMS: atom_id res chain seq x y z
N MET A 1 17.66 7.48 2.85
CA MET A 1 16.32 7.58 2.23
C MET A 1 15.31 7.58 3.35
N ALA A 2 14.49 8.63 3.42
CA ALA A 2 13.41 8.70 4.40
C ALA A 2 12.37 7.60 4.13
N PHE A 3 11.64 7.20 5.17
CA PHE A 3 10.59 6.20 5.02
C PHE A 3 9.49 6.68 4.05
N SER A 4 9.13 7.96 4.09
CA SER A 4 8.19 8.61 3.16
C SER A 4 8.65 8.53 1.70
N GLU A 5 9.93 8.79 1.43
CA GLU A 5 10.51 8.68 0.08
C GLU A 5 10.45 7.24 -0.46
N LEU A 6 10.70 6.26 0.40
CA LEU A 6 10.60 4.85 0.03
C LEU A 6 9.15 4.46 -0.29
N LEU A 7 8.20 4.87 0.53
CA LEU A 7 6.77 4.63 0.31
C LEU A 7 6.33 5.21 -1.04
N TRP A 8 6.77 6.44 -1.37
CA TRP A 8 6.48 7.08 -2.65
C TRP A 8 7.03 6.30 -3.84
N LYS A 9 8.28 5.82 -3.74
CA LYS A 9 8.88 5.00 -4.79
C LYS A 9 8.15 3.68 -4.98
N LEU A 10 7.65 3.07 -3.90
CA LEU A 10 6.96 1.78 -3.95
C LEU A 10 5.48 1.88 -4.33
N LEU A 11 4.86 3.05 -4.17
CA LEU A 11 3.43 3.25 -4.37
C LEU A 11 2.93 2.80 -5.75
N PRO A 12 3.57 3.16 -6.89
CA PRO A 12 3.13 2.71 -8.21
C PRO A 12 3.16 1.17 -8.34
N TYR A 13 4.19 0.53 -7.79
CA TYR A 13 4.34 -0.92 -7.82
C TYR A 13 3.26 -1.61 -6.98
N ALA A 14 2.94 -1.06 -5.80
CA ALA A 14 1.87 -1.59 -4.96
C ALA A 14 0.50 -1.45 -5.61
N ILE A 15 0.23 -0.34 -6.32
CA ILE A 15 -1.00 -0.15 -7.09
C ILE A 15 -1.10 -1.18 -8.21
N ILE A 16 -0.06 -1.33 -9.04
CA ILE A 16 -0.03 -2.31 -10.13
C ILE A 16 -0.23 -3.73 -9.59
N TRP A 17 0.42 -4.06 -8.47
CA TRP A 17 0.28 -5.36 -7.81
C TRP A 17 -1.16 -5.64 -7.36
N ILE A 18 -1.82 -4.68 -6.71
CA ILE A 18 -3.22 -4.82 -6.29
C ILE A 18 -4.13 -5.01 -7.50
N ILE A 19 -3.98 -4.20 -8.55
CA ILE A 19 -4.76 -4.34 -9.79
C ILE A 19 -4.55 -5.73 -10.41
N TRP A 20 -3.29 -6.16 -10.54
CA TRP A 20 -2.95 -7.47 -11.07
C TRP A 20 -3.56 -8.60 -10.24
N LYS A 21 -3.50 -8.51 -8.91
CA LYS A 21 -4.09 -9.49 -8.01
C LYS A 21 -5.61 -9.59 -8.21
N HIS A 22 -6.33 -8.47 -8.18
CA HIS A 22 -7.79 -8.44 -8.36
C HIS A 22 -8.21 -8.96 -9.74
N LYS A 23 -7.48 -8.59 -10.79
CA LYS A 23 -7.72 -9.11 -12.15
C LYS A 23 -7.61 -10.64 -12.19
N ASN A 24 -6.56 -11.20 -11.57
CA ASN A 24 -6.38 -12.64 -11.53
C ASN A 24 -7.41 -13.34 -10.64
N GLU A 25 -7.81 -12.74 -9.52
CA GLU A 25 -8.90 -13.29 -8.72
C GLU A 25 -10.23 -13.31 -9.49
N GLY A 26 -10.53 -12.28 -10.28
CA GLY A 26 -11.69 -12.27 -11.15
C GLY A 26 -11.62 -13.36 -12.23
N ILE A 27 -10.50 -13.46 -12.95
CA ILE A 27 -10.32 -14.43 -14.04
C ILE A 27 -10.32 -15.88 -13.54
N PHE A 28 -9.58 -16.17 -12.46
CA PHE A 28 -9.33 -17.54 -12.02
C PHE A 28 -10.25 -18.03 -10.91
N ARG A 29 -10.97 -17.14 -10.22
CA ARG A 29 -11.85 -17.50 -9.10
C ARG A 29 -13.29 -17.04 -9.28
N ASP A 30 -13.62 -16.52 -10.46
CA ASP A 30 -14.96 -16.01 -10.82
C ASP A 30 -15.53 -15.04 -9.77
N LYS A 31 -14.64 -14.25 -9.17
CA LYS A 31 -15.01 -13.26 -8.16
C LYS A 31 -15.34 -11.93 -8.82
N GLU A 32 -16.45 -11.32 -8.42
CA GLU A 32 -16.71 -9.93 -8.78
C GLU A 32 -15.61 -9.01 -8.26
N ILE A 33 -15.07 -8.18 -9.14
CA ILE A 33 -14.11 -7.15 -8.78
C ILE A 33 -14.87 -6.02 -8.08
N ASN A 34 -14.88 -6.06 -6.75
CA ASN A 34 -15.49 -4.99 -5.96
C ASN A 34 -14.47 -3.87 -5.71
N LEU A 35 -14.58 -2.80 -6.50
CA LEU A 35 -13.74 -1.61 -6.37
C LEU A 35 -14.14 -0.69 -5.21
N ARG A 36 -15.25 -0.95 -4.48
CA ARG A 36 -15.73 -0.03 -3.44
C ARG A 36 -14.80 -0.02 -2.23
N GLY A 37 -14.11 1.10 -2.04
CA GLY A 37 -13.54 1.58 -0.76
C GLY A 37 -12.35 0.81 -0.16
N GLY A 38 -12.13 -0.45 -0.54
CA GLY A 38 -11.10 -1.31 0.07
C GLY A 38 -9.70 -1.20 -0.54
N MET A 39 -9.61 -0.88 -1.84
CA MET A 39 -8.34 -0.96 -2.58
C MET A 39 -7.25 -0.04 -2.05
N ALA A 40 -7.59 1.18 -1.61
CA ALA A 40 -6.62 2.09 -1.05
C ALA A 40 -5.96 1.53 0.23
N ASN A 41 -6.75 0.84 1.07
CA ASN A 41 -6.24 0.19 2.27
C ASN A 41 -5.42 -1.06 1.94
N GLU A 42 -5.78 -1.81 0.90
CA GLU A 42 -4.97 -2.92 0.41
C GLU A 42 -3.60 -2.47 -0.11
N VAL A 43 -3.56 -1.38 -0.89
CA VAL A 43 -2.30 -0.77 -1.36
C VAL A 43 -1.42 -0.37 -0.17
N LYS A 44 -1.99 0.33 0.82
CA LYS A 44 -1.27 0.69 2.05
C LYS A 44 -0.79 -0.54 2.82
N GLY A 45 -1.60 -1.60 2.88
CA GLY A 45 -1.24 -2.90 3.45
C GLY A 45 -0.02 -3.53 2.77
N VAL A 46 -0.02 -3.56 1.45
CA VAL A 46 1.09 -4.08 0.64
C VAL A 46 2.36 -3.26 0.85
N LEU A 47 2.26 -1.92 0.85
CA LEU A 47 3.40 -1.05 1.13
C LEU A 47 3.99 -1.31 2.51
N TRP A 48 3.14 -1.44 3.52
CA TRP A 48 3.57 -1.75 4.88
C TRP A 48 4.31 -3.09 4.97
N TYR A 49 3.78 -4.10 4.28
CA TYR A 49 4.38 -5.43 4.21
C TYR A 49 5.74 -5.41 3.49
N TRP A 50 5.83 -4.77 2.32
CA TRP A 50 7.06 -4.68 1.53
C TRP A 50 8.16 -3.88 2.23
N CYS A 51 7.79 -2.85 3.00
CA CYS A 51 8.76 -2.11 3.81
C CYS A 51 9.12 -2.82 5.12
N GLY A 52 8.68 -4.07 5.31
CA GLY A 52 8.75 -4.76 6.59
C GLY A 52 10.14 -4.80 7.22
N SER A 53 11.16 -4.99 6.40
CA SER A 53 12.57 -5.06 6.79
C SER A 53 13.31 -3.72 6.74
N TRP A 54 12.65 -2.62 6.34
CA TRP A 54 13.31 -1.33 6.19
C TRP A 54 13.65 -0.70 7.54
N PRO A 55 14.92 -0.33 7.83
CA PRO A 55 15.31 0.22 9.12
C PRO A 55 14.52 1.48 9.53
N GLY A 56 14.19 2.35 8.58
CA GLY A 56 13.43 3.59 8.82
C GLY A 56 11.94 3.39 9.12
N ARG A 57 11.44 2.14 9.10
CA ARG A 57 10.06 1.80 9.47
C ARG A 57 9.83 1.82 10.99
N LYS A 58 10.87 1.66 11.81
CA LYS A 58 10.78 1.43 13.27
C LYS A 58 9.97 2.50 14.02
N ASP A 59 9.97 3.73 13.51
CA ASP A 59 9.27 4.87 14.13
C ASP A 59 7.79 4.96 13.74
N TYR A 60 7.32 4.06 12.88
CA TYR A 60 5.97 4.06 12.33
C TYR A 60 5.24 2.77 12.71
N ARG A 61 3.92 2.83 12.80
CA ARG A 61 3.03 1.66 12.95
C ARG A 61 2.12 1.55 11.74
N PHE A 62 1.55 0.37 11.54
CA PHE A 62 0.64 0.13 10.42
C PHE A 62 -0.54 1.12 10.39
N LYS A 63 -1.11 1.41 11.56
CA LYS A 63 -2.21 2.38 11.69
C LYS A 63 -1.84 3.79 11.25
N ASP A 64 -0.56 4.17 11.37
CA ASP A 64 -0.09 5.48 10.92
C ASP A 64 -0.18 5.55 9.40
N LEU A 65 0.14 4.45 8.70
CA LEU A 65 -0.02 4.34 7.25
C LEU A 65 -1.48 4.34 6.79
N LEU A 66 -2.38 3.70 7.54
CA LEU A 66 -3.79 3.61 7.20
C LEU A 66 -4.53 4.94 7.41
N ILE A 67 -4.37 5.55 8.58
CA ILE A 67 -5.18 6.68 9.07
C ILE A 67 -4.51 8.01 8.79
N ARG A 68 -3.17 8.08 8.87
CA ARG A 68 -2.40 9.33 8.83
C ARG A 68 -1.55 9.46 7.56
N TRP A 69 -2.05 8.91 6.47
CA TRP A 69 -1.36 8.90 5.17
C TRP A 69 -0.97 10.32 4.71
N GLU A 70 -1.86 11.30 4.92
CA GLU A 70 -1.59 12.69 4.55
C GLU A 70 -0.42 13.28 5.36
N ASP A 71 -0.37 13.03 6.67
CA ASP A 71 0.73 13.50 7.54
C ASP A 71 2.08 12.89 7.16
N LEU A 72 2.07 11.65 6.69
CA LEU A 72 3.27 10.91 6.26
C LEU A 72 3.84 11.42 4.94
N ILE A 73 2.97 12.00 4.10
CA ILE A 73 3.30 12.41 2.74
C ILE A 73 3.55 13.90 2.64
N ARG A 74 2.90 14.74 3.45
CA ARG A 74 3.00 16.21 3.40
C ARG A 74 4.24 16.80 4.06
N ARG A 75 5.28 16.02 4.39
CA ARG A 75 6.54 16.60 4.87
C ARG A 75 7.37 17.14 3.70
N GLU A 76 7.05 18.38 3.31
CA GLU A 76 8.04 19.36 2.84
C GLU A 76 8.71 20.03 4.06
#